data_AF-G5F3F8-F1
#
_entry.id   AF-G5F3F8-F1
#
_cell.length_a   1.000
_cell.length_b   1.000
_cell.length_c   1.000
_cell.angle_alpha   90.00
_cell.angle_beta   90.00
_cell.angle_gamma   90.00
#
_symmetry.space_group_name_H-M   'P 1'
#
loop_
_entity.id
_entity.type
_entity.pdbx_description
1 polymer ?
#
loop_
_entity_poly.entity_id
_entity_poly.type
_entity_poly.pdbx_seq_one_letter_code
_entity_poly.pdbx_strand_id
1 'polypeptide(L)'
;MLWLVAALMLMVLYELAWVRYFKGGAQLDGMYAPLGPIPVPIATLPVAAFVLLGIWHQSPAAVLSAVILGVGHIGIHLGHLQELAGR
;
A
#
# COMPACT_ATOMS: atom_id res chain seq x y z
N MET A 1 -1.02 21.10 -5.25
CA MET A 1 -0.01 20.91 -4.20
C MET A 1 -0.43 19.90 -3.14
N LEU A 2 -1.60 20.05 -2.49
CA LEU A 2 -2.05 19.17 -1.40
C LEU A 2 -2.00 17.67 -1.75
N TRP A 3 -2.47 17.29 -2.94
CA TRP A 3 -2.41 15.91 -3.44
C TRP A 3 -0.99 15.33 -3.51
N LEU A 4 -0.01 16.14 -3.94
CA LEU A 4 1.39 15.73 -4.02
C LEU A 4 2.00 15.55 -2.62
N VAL A 5 1.70 16.46 -1.70
CA VAL A 5 2.16 16.36 -0.31
C VAL A 5 1.57 15.09 0.34
N ALA A 6 0.28 14.82 0.13
CA ALA A 6 -0.34 13.60 0.62
C ALA A 6 0.28 12.34 0.00
N ALA A 7 0.52 12.32 -1.31
CA ALA A 7 1.18 11.20 -1.98
C ALA A 7 2.61 10.98 -1.46
N LEU A 8 3.36 12.06 -1.22
CA LEU A 8 4.69 12.00 -0.62
C LEU A 8 4.65 11.41 0.78
N MET A 9 3.71 11.86 1.63
CA MET A 9 3.55 11.32 2.99
C MET A 9 3.22 9.82 2.97
N LEU A 10 2.37 9.36 2.04
CA LEU A 10 2.09 7.93 1.88
C LEU A 10 3.35 7.14 1.50
N MET A 11 4.17 7.68 0.60
CA MET A 11 5.43 7.03 0.22
C MET A 11 6.44 7.00 1.38
N VAL A 12 6.52 8.04 2.20
CA VAL A 12 7.35 8.02 3.42
C VAL A 12 6.88 6.93 4.38
N LEU A 13 5.58 6.78 4.60
CA LEU A 13 5.03 5.71 5.44
C LEU A 13 5.31 4.31 4.85
N TYR A 14 5.27 4.19 3.53
CA TYR A 14 5.60 2.95 2.82
C TYR A 14 7.08 2.57 3.03
N GLU A 15 8.00 3.51 2.89
CA GLU A 15 9.42 3.27 3.16
C GLU A 15 9.66 2.90 4.64
N LEU A 16 8.95 3.54 5.57
CA LEU A 16 9.00 3.16 6.99
C LEU A 16 8.50 1.73 7.23
N ALA A 17 7.46 1.29 6.51
CA ALA A 17 6.97 -0.08 6.57
C ALA A 17 8.02 -1.08 6.05
N TRP A 18 8.73 -0.75 4.97
CA TRP A 18 9.85 -1.56 4.46
C TRP A 18 11.03 -1.62 5.43
N VAL A 19 11.45 -0.48 5.99
CA VAL A 19 12.52 -0.45 6.99
C VAL A 19 12.16 -1.33 8.19
N ARG A 20 10.91 -1.27 8.65
CA ARG A 20 10.41 -2.14 9.73
C ARG A 20 10.46 -3.62 9.34
N TYR A 21 10.03 -3.97 8.13
CA TYR A 21 10.09 -5.34 7.61
C TYR A 21 11.53 -5.89 7.59
N PHE A 22 12.48 -5.13 7.03
CA PHE A 22 13.88 -5.57 6.96
C PHE A 22 14.54 -5.66 8.33
N LYS A 23 14.25 -4.71 9.23
CA LYS A 23 14.73 -4.78 10.62
C LYS A 23 14.18 -5.97 11.40
N GLY A 24 12.98 -6.46 11.04
CA GLY A 24 12.35 -7.64 11.63
C GLY A 24 12.89 -8.98 11.14
N GLY A 25 13.99 -8.98 10.38
CA GLY A 25 14.58 -10.21 9.83
C GLY A 25 13.89 -10.71 8.56
N ALA A 26 13.13 -9.84 7.88
CA ALA A 26 12.49 -10.11 6.59
C ALA A 26 11.56 -11.33 6.58
N GLN A 27 10.96 -11.66 7.72
CA GLN A 27 9.99 -12.75 7.83
C GLN A 27 8.65 -12.36 7.19
N LEU A 28 7.96 -13.34 6.60
CA LEU A 28 6.71 -13.14 5.84
C LEU A 28 5.61 -12.49 6.67
N ASP A 29 5.48 -12.86 7.93
CA ASP A 29 4.57 -12.24 8.90
C ASP A 29 4.82 -10.73 9.08
N GLY A 30 6.10 -10.33 9.13
CA GLY A 30 6.53 -8.94 9.20
C GLY A 30 6.14 -8.11 7.98
N MET A 31 5.97 -8.74 6.81
CA MET A 31 5.53 -8.08 5.58
C MET A 31 4.05 -7.66 5.65
N TYR A 32 3.23 -8.49 6.32
CA TYR A 32 1.79 -8.24 6.50
C TYR A 32 1.44 -7.64 7.86
N ALA A 33 2.45 -7.34 8.68
CA ALA A 33 2.21 -6.72 9.96
C ALA A 33 1.56 -5.33 9.76
N PRO A 34 0.40 -5.06 10.40
CA PRO A 34 -0.40 -3.87 10.13
C PRO A 34 0.31 -2.59 10.54
N LEU A 35 -0.02 -1.48 9.86
CA LEU A 35 0.41 -0.15 10.24
C LEU A 35 -0.82 0.66 10.67
N GLY A 36 -1.14 0.62 11.96
CA GLY A 36 -2.36 1.23 12.51
C GLY A 36 -3.61 0.57 11.89
N PRO A 37 -4.50 1.31 11.20
CA PRO A 37 -5.69 0.75 10.59
C PRO A 37 -5.44 0.05 9.24
N ILE A 38 -4.21 0.11 8.70
CA ILE A 38 -3.91 -0.42 7.37
C ILE A 38 -3.40 -1.87 7.52
N PRO A 39 -4.16 -2.88 7.07
CA PRO A 39 -3.80 -4.28 7.28
C PRO A 39 -2.58 -4.71 6.46
N VAL A 40 -2.47 -4.24 5.20
CA VAL A 40 -1.37 -4.59 4.29
C VAL A 40 -0.64 -3.34 3.78
N PRO A 41 0.12 -2.65 4.65
CA PRO A 41 0.63 -1.30 4.38
C PRO A 41 1.54 -1.23 3.13
N ILE A 42 2.38 -2.24 2.90
CA ILE A 42 3.27 -2.30 1.73
C ILE A 42 2.46 -2.38 0.41
N ALA A 43 1.26 -2.98 0.42
CA ALA A 43 0.41 -3.08 -0.76
C ALA A 43 -0.55 -1.88 -0.91
N THR A 44 -1.13 -1.39 0.20
CA THR A 44 -2.15 -0.33 0.16
C THR A 44 -1.57 1.07 -0.06
N LEU A 45 -0.43 1.40 0.58
CA LEU A 45 0.13 2.76 0.54
C LEU A 45 0.55 3.22 -0.87
N PRO A 46 1.23 2.39 -1.70
CA PRO A 46 1.59 2.78 -3.07
C PRO A 46 0.37 2.96 -3.98
N VAL A 47 -0.65 2.10 -3.83
CA VAL A 47 -1.90 2.20 -4.60
C VAL A 47 -2.62 3.51 -4.29
N ALA A 48 -2.71 3.86 -3.00
CA ALA A 48 -3.30 5.13 -2.58
C ALA A 48 -2.50 6.31 -3.15
N ALA A 49 -1.17 6.27 -3.13
CA ALA A 49 -0.33 7.30 -3.75
C ALA A 49 -0.59 7.43 -5.27
N PHE A 50 -0.71 6.32 -6.01
CA PHE A 50 -1.04 6.35 -7.44
C PHE A 50 -2.41 6.97 -7.74
N VAL A 51 -3.43 6.69 -6.91
CA VAL A 51 -4.73 7.34 -7.04
C VAL A 51 -4.61 8.85 -6.85
N LEU A 52 -3.90 9.32 -5.82
CA LEU A 52 -3.69 10.75 -5.58
C LEU A 52 -2.93 11.42 -6.73
N LEU A 53 -1.93 10.74 -7.31
CA LEU A 53 -1.20 11.23 -8.47
C LEU A 53 -2.08 11.31 -9.72
N GLY A 54 -2.97 10.33 -9.93
CA GLY A 54 -3.94 10.35 -11.03
C GLY A 54 -4.94 11.51 -10.91
N ILE A 55 -5.42 11.79 -9.69
CA ILE A 55 -6.26 12.96 -9.38
C ILE A 55 -5.49 14.25 -9.63
N TRP A 56 -4.26 14.34 -9.13
CA TRP A 56 -3.40 15.53 -9.31
C TRP A 56 -3.12 15.82 -10.79
N HIS A 57 -2.85 14.79 -11.59
CA HIS A 57 -2.63 14.89 -13.03
C HIS A 57 -3.95 15.05 -13.83
N GLN A 58 -5.11 15.09 -13.17
CA GLN A 58 -6.43 15.18 -13.78
C GLN A 58 -6.68 14.11 -14.87
N SER A 59 -6.19 12.89 -14.64
CA SER A 59 -6.31 11.78 -15.59
C SER A 59 -7.26 10.70 -15.06
N PRO A 60 -8.51 10.64 -15.57
CA PRO A 60 -9.46 9.59 -15.20
C PRO A 60 -8.94 8.18 -15.52
N ALA A 61 -8.20 8.04 -16.63
CA ALA A 61 -7.57 6.78 -17.02
C ALA A 61 -6.56 6.31 -15.95
N ALA A 62 -5.70 7.20 -15.46
CA ALA A 62 -4.73 6.86 -14.41
C ALA A 62 -5.43 6.45 -13.11
N VAL A 63 -6.48 7.15 -12.71
CA VAL A 63 -7.27 6.80 -11.52
C VAL A 63 -7.93 5.43 -11.68
N LEU A 64 -8.56 5.17 -12.83
CA LEU A 64 -9.22 3.89 -13.09
C LEU A 64 -8.22 2.74 -13.09
N SER A 65 -7.08 2.90 -13.75
CA SER A 65 -6.00 1.91 -13.74
C SER A 65 -5.47 1.65 -12.32
N ALA A 66 -5.29 2.70 -11.51
CA ALA A 66 -4.86 2.57 -10.12
C ALA A 66 -5.90 1.84 -9.25
N VAL A 67 -7.20 2.07 -9.47
CA VAL A 67 -8.28 1.35 -8.77
C VAL A 67 -8.29 -0.13 -9.16
N ILE A 68 -8.20 -0.45 -10.45
CA ILE A 68 -8.14 -1.84 -10.94
C ILE A 68 -6.93 -2.56 -10.34
N LEU A 69 -5.75 -1.91 -10.37
CA LEU A 69 -4.53 -2.41 -9.73
C LEU A 69 -4.76 -2.63 -8.24
N GLY A 70 -5.40 -1.67 -7.55
CA GLY A 70 -5.67 -1.74 -6.12
C GLY A 70 -6.52 -2.94 -5.73
N VAL A 71 -7.61 -3.20 -6.46
CA VAL A 71 -8.50 -4.35 -6.21
C VAL A 71 -7.72 -5.67 -6.32
N GLY A 72 -6.92 -5.84 -7.38
CA GLY A 72 -6.13 -7.06 -7.57
C GLY A 72 -4.99 -7.19 -6.56
N HIS A 73 -4.13 -6.16 -6.48
CA HIS A 73 -2.93 -6.17 -5.65
C HIS A 73 -3.29 -6.30 -4.16
N ILE A 74 -4.14 -5.43 -3.61
CA ILE A 74 -4.53 -5.47 -2.19
C ILE A 74 -5.32 -6.75 -1.88
N GLY A 75 -6.22 -7.17 -2.77
CA GLY A 75 -7.01 -8.39 -2.59
C GLY A 75 -6.15 -9.64 -2.45
N ILE A 76 -5.15 -9.81 -3.33
CA ILE A 76 -4.20 -10.93 -3.25
C ILE A 76 -3.39 -10.86 -1.95
N HIS A 77 -2.94 -9.69 -1.52
CA HIS A 77 -2.20 -9.54 -0.26
C HIS A 77 -3.06 -9.83 0.97
N LEU A 78 -4.34 -9.46 0.97
CA LEU A 78 -5.28 -9.83 2.03
C LEU A 78 -5.55 -11.33 2.09
N GLY A 79 -5.64 -12.00 0.93
CA GLY A 79 -5.78 -13.46 0.87
C GLY A 79 -4.59 -14.18 1.52
N HIS A 80 -3.36 -13.74 1.22
CA HIS A 80 -2.16 -14.27 1.89
C HIS A 80 -2.13 -13.98 3.39
N LEU A 81 -2.55 -12.78 3.82
CA LEU A 81 -2.65 -12.45 5.24
C LEU A 81 -3.65 -13.39 5.96
N GLN A 82 -4.78 -13.71 5.33
CA GLN A 82 -5.76 -14.65 5.88
C GLN A 82 -5.21 -16.08 5.95
N GLU A 83 -4.47 -16.54 4.92
CA GLU A 83 -3.82 -17.85 4.94
C GLU A 83 -2.78 -17.95 6.07
N LEU A 84 -2.01 -16.89 6.29
CA LEU A 84 -1.05 -16.82 7.40
C LEU A 84 -1.73 -16.82 8.76
N ALA A 85 -2.88 -16.13 8.91
CA ALA A 85 -3.62 -16.08 10.16
C ALA A 85 -4.41 -17.37 10.48
N GLY A 86 -4.70 -18.18 9.46
CA GLY A 86 -5.38 -19.48 9.59
C GLY A 86 -4.44 -20.67 9.82
N ARG A 87 -3.11 -20.45 9.80
CA ARG A 87 -2.09 -21.42 10.20
C ARG A 87 -1.79 -21.29 11.70
#